data_AF-A0A3B1E6X2-F1
#
_entry.id   AF-A0A3B1E6X2-F1
#
_cell.length_a   1.000
_cell.length_b   1.000
_cell.length_c   1.000
_cell.angle_alpha   90.00
_cell.angle_beta   90.00
_cell.angle_gamma   90.00
#
_symmetry.space_group_name_H-M   'P 1'
#
loop_
_entity.id
_entity.type
_entity.pdbx_description
1 polymer ?
#
loop_
_entity_poly.entity_id
_entity_poly.type
_entity_poly.pdbx_seq_one_letter_code
_entity_poly.pdbx_strand_id
1 'polypeptide(L)'
;MDFLPVSIFTHVVTICCLLAVMIFNIYSVVNINNFVTLAKRLRLMTPIYHGLNFTLAYMGTIVAAYTHQFNTTILIMIIATIVTMILEIKRYKKMRIITSTDIQRQKEFIPYARNIYIIEICVIIFTSIISILF
;
A
#
# COMPACT_ATOMS: atom_id res chain seq x y z
N MET A 1 -28.72 9.69 -2.08
CA MET A 1 -27.41 10.27 -1.71
C MET A 1 -26.64 10.48 -2.98
N ASP A 2 -25.98 11.63 -3.13
CA ASP A 2 -25.18 11.91 -4.32
C ASP A 2 -23.95 11.00 -4.35
N PHE A 3 -23.76 10.33 -5.48
CA PHE A 3 -22.70 9.31 -5.65
C PHE A 3 -21.28 9.91 -5.56
N LEU A 4 -21.11 11.16 -6.01
CA LEU A 4 -19.79 11.81 -6.08
C LEU A 4 -19.21 12.15 -4.69
N PRO A 5 -19.93 12.85 -3.78
CA PRO A 5 -19.42 13.12 -2.42
C PRO A 5 -19.10 11.85 -1.63
N VAL A 6 -19.94 10.82 -1.75
CA VAL A 6 -19.71 9.53 -1.09
C VAL A 6 -18.45 8.85 -1.62
N SER A 7 -18.23 8.88 -2.94
CA SER A 7 -17.02 8.33 -3.57
C SER A 7 -15.76 9.08 -3.12
N ILE A 8 -15.78 10.42 -3.11
CA ILE A 8 -14.66 11.24 -2.64
C ILE A 8 -14.34 10.93 -1.18
N PHE A 9 -15.35 10.94 -0.31
CA PHE A 9 -15.18 10.61 1.11
C PHE A 9 -14.58 9.21 1.30
N THR A 10 -15.12 8.21 0.60
CA THR A 10 -14.64 6.83 0.68
C THR A 10 -13.21 6.70 0.15
N HIS A 11 -12.85 7.41 -0.91
CA HIS A 11 -11.50 7.44 -1.46
C HIS A 11 -10.51 7.96 -0.41
N VAL A 12 -10.78 9.12 0.20
CA VAL A 12 -9.91 9.73 1.22
C VAL A 12 -9.77 8.82 2.44
N VAL A 13 -10.88 8.28 2.96
CA VAL A 13 -10.85 7.33 4.08
C VAL A 13 -10.01 6.09 3.73
N THR A 14 -10.12 5.59 2.50
CA THR A 14 -9.33 4.43 2.04
C THR A 14 -7.84 4.76 1.99
N ILE A 15 -7.43 5.98 1.58
CA ILE A 15 -6.03 6.41 1.67
C ILE A 15 -5.54 6.34 3.11
N CYS A 16 -6.29 6.88 4.06
CA CYS A 16 -5.93 6.86 5.47
C CYS A 16 -5.81 5.42 6.02
N CYS A 17 -6.75 4.54 5.68
CA CYS A 17 -6.70 3.13 6.04
C CYS A 17 -5.49 2.41 5.43
N LEU A 18 -5.20 2.65 4.16
CA LEU A 18 -4.06 2.05 3.46
C LEU A 18 -2.74 2.49 4.10
N LEU A 19 -2.61 3.79 4.40
CA LEU A 19 -1.45 4.35 5.10
C LEU A 19 -1.30 3.76 6.50
N ALA A 20 -2.40 3.59 7.25
CA ALA A 20 -2.38 2.95 8.56
C ALA A 20 -1.89 1.50 8.48
N VAL A 21 -2.31 0.74 7.47
CA VAL A 21 -1.81 -0.63 7.22
C VAL A 21 -0.31 -0.63 6.91
N MET A 22 0.18 0.30 6.08
CA MET A 22 1.61 0.43 5.80
C MET A 22 2.42 0.72 7.07
N ILE A 23 1.95 1.65 7.91
CA ILE A 23 2.58 2.01 9.19
C ILE A 23 2.57 0.81 10.15
N PHE A 24 1.46 0.08 10.23
CA PHE A 24 1.36 -1.13 11.04
C PHE A 24 2.32 -2.24 10.56
N ASN A 25 2.47 -2.38 9.24
CA ASN A 25 3.35 -3.37 8.65
C ASN A 25 4.83 -3.04 8.89
N ILE A 26 5.26 -1.78 8.69
CA ILE A 26 6.64 -1.38 9.00
C ILE A 26 6.93 -1.50 10.49
N TYR A 27 5.99 -1.12 11.36
CA TYR A 27 6.11 -1.33 12.81
C TYR A 27 6.31 -2.82 13.13
N SER A 28 5.54 -3.69 12.48
CA SER A 28 5.68 -5.14 12.66
C SER A 28 7.06 -5.65 12.21
N VAL A 29 7.60 -5.14 11.10
CA VAL A 29 8.94 -5.51 10.62
C VAL A 29 10.06 -5.08 11.58
N VAL A 30 9.91 -3.92 12.23
CA VAL A 30 10.93 -3.39 13.15
C VAL A 30 10.86 -4.03 14.53
N ASN A 31 9.65 -4.38 15.01
CA ASN A 31 9.45 -4.79 16.40
C ASN A 31 9.37 -6.32 16.60
N ILE A 32 9.08 -7.11 15.55
CA ILE A 32 8.94 -8.57 15.69
C ILE A 32 10.25 -9.26 15.33
N ASN A 33 10.95 -9.77 16.34
CA ASN A 33 12.22 -10.50 16.16
C ASN A 33 12.05 -11.92 15.60
N ASN A 34 10.90 -12.57 15.82
CA ASN A 34 10.63 -13.91 15.32
C ASN A 34 10.06 -13.86 13.90
N PHE A 35 10.83 -14.34 12.92
CA PHE A 35 10.45 -14.33 11.51
C PHE A 35 9.15 -15.09 11.23
N VAL A 36 8.89 -16.22 11.89
CA VAL A 36 7.67 -17.02 11.64
C VAL A 36 6.42 -16.23 12.03
N THR A 37 6.47 -15.57 13.19
CA THR A 37 5.38 -14.70 13.66
C THR A 37 5.20 -13.48 12.75
N LEU A 38 6.30 -12.86 12.32
CA LEU A 38 6.29 -11.75 11.37
C LEU A 38 5.66 -12.17 10.03
N ALA A 39 6.13 -13.27 9.45
CA ALA A 39 5.66 -13.77 8.16
C ALA A 39 4.16 -14.12 8.21
N LYS A 40 3.68 -14.70 9.31
CA LYS A 40 2.24 -14.98 9.50
C LYS A 40 1.43 -13.69 9.52
N ARG A 41 1.87 -12.67 10.27
CA ARG A 41 1.19 -11.36 10.34
C ARG A 41 1.18 -10.66 8.98
N LEU A 42 2.33 -10.57 8.33
CA LEU A 42 2.45 -9.91 7.04
C LEU A 42 1.64 -10.64 5.94
N ARG A 43 1.54 -11.97 6.00
CA ARG A 43 0.70 -12.76 5.09
C ARG A 43 -0.79 -12.43 5.27
N LEU A 44 -1.23 -12.20 6.50
CA LEU A 44 -2.61 -11.76 6.79
C LEU A 44 -2.87 -10.33 6.31
N MET A 45 -1.90 -9.43 6.46
CA MET A 45 -2.04 -8.04 6.04
C MET A 45 -2.00 -7.86 4.52
N THR A 46 -1.38 -8.77 3.78
CA THR A 46 -1.26 -8.71 2.31
C THR A 46 -2.63 -8.63 1.60
N PRO A 47 -3.62 -9.51 1.87
CA PRO A 47 -4.95 -9.40 1.25
C PRO A 47 -5.70 -8.13 1.68
N ILE A 48 -5.54 -7.69 2.94
CA ILE A 48 -6.17 -6.45 3.43
C ILE A 48 -5.60 -5.25 2.65
N TYR A 49 -4.29 -5.19 2.51
CA TYR A 49 -3.60 -4.16 1.74
C TYR A 49 -4.06 -4.12 0.28
N HIS A 50 -4.09 -5.28 -0.40
CA HIS A 50 -4.56 -5.33 -1.79
C HIS A 50 -6.03 -4.99 -1.94
N GLY A 51 -6.87 -5.38 -0.98
CA GLY A 51 -8.27 -4.97 -0.92
C GLY A 51 -8.41 -3.45 -0.84
N LEU A 52 -7.71 -2.82 0.11
CA LEU A 52 -7.70 -1.36 0.25
C LEU A 52 -7.14 -0.65 -0.98
N ASN A 53 -6.03 -1.14 -1.56
CA ASN A 53 -5.44 -0.55 -2.75
C ASN A 53 -6.38 -0.66 -3.98
N PHE A 54 -7.13 -1.77 -4.09
CA PHE A 54 -8.16 -1.93 -5.11
C PHE A 54 -9.34 -0.99 -4.89
N THR A 55 -9.86 -0.89 -3.67
CA THR A 55 -10.92 0.08 -3.30
C THR A 55 -10.50 1.51 -3.61
N LEU A 56 -9.24 1.85 -3.30
CA LEU A 56 -8.66 3.15 -3.58
C LEU A 56 -8.70 3.45 -5.09
N ALA A 57 -8.20 2.54 -5.91
CA ALA A 57 -8.19 2.65 -7.37
C ALA A 57 -9.61 2.80 -7.94
N TYR A 58 -10.54 1.97 -7.45
CA TYR A 58 -11.93 1.95 -7.91
C TYR A 58 -12.65 3.26 -7.62
N MET A 59 -12.58 3.77 -6.38
CA MET A 59 -13.22 5.04 -6.03
C MET A 59 -12.57 6.22 -6.75
N GLY A 60 -11.24 6.22 -6.90
CA GLY A 60 -10.53 7.26 -7.66
C GLY A 60 -10.96 7.30 -9.13
N THR A 61 -11.17 6.13 -9.73
CA THR A 61 -11.68 6.02 -11.12
C THR A 61 -13.10 6.56 -11.24
N ILE A 62 -13.98 6.29 -10.27
CA ILE A 62 -15.34 6.86 -10.24
C ILE A 62 -15.26 8.40 -10.18
N VAL A 63 -14.44 8.95 -9.29
CA VAL A 63 -14.31 10.41 -9.16
C VAL A 63 -13.82 11.03 -10.47
N ALA A 64 -12.77 10.47 -11.08
CA ALA A 64 -12.22 10.95 -12.34
C ALA A 64 -13.23 10.86 -13.51
N ALA A 65 -14.00 9.77 -13.57
CA ALA A 65 -15.03 9.58 -14.60
C ALA A 65 -16.19 10.57 -14.44
N TYR A 66 -16.66 10.81 -13.21
CA TYR A 66 -17.75 11.75 -12.97
C TYR A 66 -17.35 13.20 -13.25
N THR A 67 -16.14 13.60 -12.86
CA THR A 67 -15.66 14.97 -13.09
C THR A 67 -15.25 15.22 -14.54
N HIS A 68 -15.15 14.18 -15.37
CA HIS A 68 -14.61 14.25 -16.75
C HIS A 68 -13.23 14.94 -16.80
N GLN A 69 -12.49 14.91 -15.69
CA GLN A 69 -11.17 15.49 -15.59
C GLN A 69 -10.15 14.36 -15.69
N PHE A 70 -9.33 14.42 -16.72
CA PHE A 70 -8.13 13.59 -16.82
C PHE A 70 -6.92 14.51 -16.92
N ASN A 71 -6.36 14.85 -15.76
CA ASN A 71 -5.20 15.71 -15.65
C ASN A 71 -3.96 14.90 -15.24
N THR A 72 -2.77 15.49 -15.37
CA THR A 72 -1.48 14.90 -15.01
C THR A 72 -1.44 14.41 -13.56
N THR A 73 -2.13 15.09 -12.62
CA THR A 73 -2.29 14.66 -11.23
C THR A 73 -2.91 13.26 -11.11
N ILE A 74 -3.99 13.00 -11.85
CA ILE A 74 -4.70 11.71 -11.83
C ILE A 74 -3.81 10.60 -12.41
N LEU A 75 -3.05 10.92 -13.46
CA LEU A 75 -2.08 9.98 -14.03
C LEU A 75 -1.01 9.58 -13.00
N ILE A 76 -0.48 10.54 -12.23
CA ILE A 76 0.48 10.28 -11.15
C ILE A 76 -0.14 9.37 -10.07
N MET A 77 -1.39 9.60 -9.69
CA MET A 77 -2.10 8.76 -8.70
C MET A 77 -2.30 7.32 -9.18
N ILE A 78 -2.64 7.12 -10.47
CA ILE A 78 -2.76 5.78 -11.06
C ILE A 78 -1.40 5.07 -11.05
N ILE A 79 -0.34 5.75 -11.47
CA ILE A 79 1.02 5.20 -11.45
C ILE A 79 1.41 4.81 -10.03
N ALA A 80 1.17 5.67 -9.04
CA ALA A 80 1.45 5.39 -7.64
C ALA A 80 0.74 4.13 -7.14
N THR A 81 -0.54 3.96 -7.48
CA THR A 81 -1.35 2.79 -7.11
C THR A 81 -0.83 1.49 -7.71
N ILE A 82 -0.30 1.54 -8.94
CA ILE A 82 0.32 0.39 -9.61
C ILE A 82 1.69 0.09 -8.98
N VAL A 83 2.49 1.11 -8.69
CA VAL A 83 3.81 0.97 -8.07
C VAL A 83 3.69 0.34 -6.69
N THR A 84 2.81 0.84 -5.82
CA THR A 84 2.56 0.26 -4.49
C THR A 84 2.10 -1.19 -4.58
N MET A 85 1.21 -1.51 -5.53
CA MET A 85 0.78 -2.89 -5.77
C MET A 85 1.95 -3.82 -6.15
N ILE A 86 2.81 -3.39 -7.09
CA ILE A 86 3.94 -4.21 -7.57
C ILE A 86 4.95 -4.44 -6.44
N LEU A 87 5.24 -3.41 -5.65
CA LEU A 87 6.16 -3.50 -4.52
C LEU A 87 5.66 -4.51 -3.48
N GLU A 88 4.39 -4.44 -3.10
CA GLU A 88 3.80 -5.38 -2.15
C GLU A 88 3.81 -6.82 -2.68
N ILE A 89 3.52 -7.03 -3.97
CA ILE A 89 3.60 -8.35 -4.60
C ILE A 89 5.04 -8.88 -4.55
N LYS A 90 6.04 -8.05 -4.84
CA LYS A 90 7.46 -8.43 -4.76
C LYS A 90 7.85 -8.82 -3.34
N ARG A 91 7.42 -8.05 -2.33
CA ARG A 91 7.60 -8.36 -0.91
C ARG A 91 7.00 -9.71 -0.54
N TYR A 92 5.74 -9.93 -0.88
CA TYR A 92 5.04 -11.18 -0.62
C TYR A 92 5.73 -12.39 -1.26
N LYS A 93 6.11 -12.27 -2.54
CA LYS A 93 6.81 -13.34 -3.26
C LYS A 93 8.14 -13.69 -2.59
N LYS A 94 8.93 -12.70 -2.19
CA LYS A 94 10.20 -12.94 -1.48
C LYS A 94 9.97 -13.60 -0.12
N MET A 95 8.93 -13.19 0.63
CA MET A 95 8.59 -13.78 1.92
C MET A 95 8.16 -15.25 1.81
N ARG A 96 7.36 -15.59 0.80
CA ARG A 96 6.71 -16.91 0.65
C ARG A 96 7.71 -18.08 0.59
N ILE A 97 8.87 -17.87 0.00
CA ILE A 97 9.87 -18.91 -0.25
C ILE A 97 10.85 -19.15 0.91
N ILE A 98 10.79 -18.30 1.96
CA ILE A 98 11.72 -18.38 3.09
C ILE A 98 11.20 -19.39 4.10
N THR A 99 12.00 -20.41 4.40
CA THR A 99 11.69 -21.43 5.41
C THR A 99 12.14 -20.98 6.80
N SER A 100 11.65 -21.67 7.84
CA SER A 100 12.02 -21.41 9.24
C SER A 100 13.50 -21.67 9.54
N THR A 101 14.16 -22.52 8.76
CA THR A 101 15.57 -22.89 8.90
C THR A 101 16.53 -21.95 8.16
N ASP A 102 16.05 -21.17 7.20
CA ASP A 102 16.87 -20.30 6.34
C ASP A 102 17.22 -18.96 7.00
N ILE A 103 18.00 -18.99 8.10
CA ILE A 103 18.34 -17.81 8.92
C ILE A 103 18.93 -16.66 8.09
N GLN A 104 19.78 -16.95 7.11
CA GLN A 104 20.39 -15.92 6.27
C GLN A 104 19.35 -15.18 5.42
N ARG A 105 18.45 -15.91 4.76
CA ARG A 105 17.37 -15.30 3.96
C ARG A 105 16.39 -14.51 4.81
N GLN A 106 16.14 -14.95 6.05
CA GLN A 106 15.35 -14.20 7.01
C GLN A 106 16.00 -12.85 7.34
N LYS A 107 17.31 -12.84 7.63
CA LYS A 107 18.09 -11.60 7.89
C LYS A 107 18.07 -10.64 6.70
N GLU A 108 18.14 -11.15 5.47
CA GLU A 108 18.07 -10.34 4.25
C GLU A 108 16.65 -9.83 3.94
N PHE A 109 15.61 -10.51 4.41
CA PHE A 109 14.22 -10.12 4.18
C PHE A 109 13.82 -8.88 4.99
N ILE A 110 14.25 -8.77 6.24
CA ILE A 110 13.89 -7.64 7.12
C ILE A 110 14.22 -6.26 6.51
N PRO A 111 15.48 -5.96 6.12
CA PRO A 111 15.81 -4.67 5.53
C PRO A 111 15.11 -4.46 4.18
N TYR A 112 14.94 -5.54 3.40
CA TYR A 112 14.22 -5.48 2.13
C TYR A 112 12.75 -5.09 2.31
N ALA A 113 12.03 -5.73 3.24
CA ALA A 113 10.63 -5.43 3.53
C ALA A 113 10.48 -4.02 4.12
N ARG A 114 11.40 -3.62 5.01
CA ARG A 114 11.44 -2.26 5.58
C ARG A 114 11.56 -1.20 4.48
N ASN A 115 12.49 -1.38 3.55
CA ASN A 115 12.69 -0.42 2.46
C ASN A 115 11.46 -0.31 1.56
N ILE A 116 10.79 -1.43 1.28
CA ILE A 116 9.53 -1.41 0.51
C ILE A 116 8.48 -0.57 1.22
N TYR A 117 8.23 -0.81 2.51
CA TYR A 117 7.21 -0.05 3.24
C TYR A 117 7.54 1.45 3.34
N ILE A 118 8.82 1.82 3.50
CA ILE A 118 9.23 3.22 3.47
C ILE A 118 8.90 3.84 2.10
N ILE A 119 9.28 3.17 1.01
CA ILE A 119 9.00 3.66 -0.35
C ILE A 119 7.49 3.81 -0.56
N GLU A 120 6.68 2.83 -0.17
CA GLU A 120 5.23 2.89 -0.32
C GLU A 120 4.60 4.05 0.45
N ILE A 121 5.00 4.25 1.72
CA ILE A 121 4.55 5.37 2.54
C ILE A 121 4.94 6.71 1.88
N CYS A 122 6.18 6.84 1.42
CA CYS A 122 6.65 8.04 0.73
C CYS A 122 5.84 8.29 -0.55
N VAL A 123 5.55 7.26 -1.34
CA VAL A 123 4.75 7.38 -2.57
C VAL A 123 3.35 7.90 -2.25
N ILE A 124 2.65 7.32 -1.26
CA ILE A 124 1.29 7.75 -0.88
C ILE A 124 1.28 9.18 -0.30
N ILE A 125 2.22 9.53 0.56
CA ILE A 125 2.31 10.88 1.12
C ILE A 125 2.60 11.89 0.01
N PHE A 126 3.56 11.59 -0.87
CA PHE A 126 3.93 12.47 -1.97
C PHE A 126 2.76 12.69 -2.93
N THR A 127 2.05 11.64 -3.33
CA THR A 127 0.88 11.77 -4.20
C THR A 127 -0.27 12.51 -3.52
N SER A 128 -0.47 12.33 -2.22
CA SER A 128 -1.46 13.09 -1.45
C SER A 128 -1.14 14.58 -1.42
N ILE A 129 0.13 14.95 -1.25
CA ILE A 129 0.57 16.35 -1.27
C ILE A 129 0.34 16.95 -2.66
N ILE A 130 0.73 16.25 -3.74
CA ILE A 130 0.49 16.71 -5.11
C ILE A 130 -1.00 16.97 -5.35
N SER A 131 -1.87 16.06 -4.89
CA SER A 131 -3.32 16.18 -5.07
C SER A 131 -3.94 17.37 -4.32
N ILE A 132 -3.28 17.91 -3.29
CA ILE A 132 -3.76 19.09 -2.56
C ILE A 132 -3.28 20.38 -3.24
N LEU A 133 -2.11 20.33 -3.88
CA LEU A 133 -1.49 21.51 -4.51
C LEU A 133 -2.04 21.81 -5.91
N PHE A 134 -2.53 20.80 -6.64
CA PHE A 134 -2.96 20.88 -8.04
C PHE A 134 -4.33 20.23 -8.24
#